data_AF-A0A9D6R9S6-F1
#
_entry.id   AF-A0A9D6R9S6-F1
#
_cell.length_a   1.000
_cell.length_b   1.000
_cell.length_c   1.000
_cell.angle_alpha   90.00
_cell.angle_beta   90.00
_cell.angle_gamma   90.00
#
_symmetry.space_group_name_H-M   'P 1'
#
loop_
_entity.id
_entity.type
_entity.pdbx_description
1 polymer ?
#
loop_
_entity_poly.entity_id
_entity_poly.type
_entity_poly.pdbx_seq_one_letter_code
_entity_poly.pdbx_strand_id
1 'polypeptide(L)'
;MSDLAAVKRLSISGMSCAGCVATVENALKNVPGVAEATVNFAEHTASVRGEVAAPLLISAVKQAGYDAAELRGIDDETEKEAAEFAHYRALLRKFAVAAAVGLPLFVADPLDWLPHLATPPGYVFWSAVGLATLFVLVYAGGHFFRGAWKSFRAHNANMDTLIALGTGAAWVYSMLVVIFPGIVPSLARHAYFEAAA
;
A
#
# COMPACT_ATOMS: atom_id res chain seq x y z
N MET A 1 33.05 17.46 -26.90
CA MET A 1 31.68 17.89 -27.26
C MET A 1 30.78 16.67 -27.32
N SER A 2 30.51 16.01 -26.20
CA SER A 2 29.78 14.73 -26.16
C SER A 2 28.94 14.66 -24.88
N ASP A 3 27.93 15.52 -24.71
CA ASP A 3 27.07 15.43 -23.52
C ASP A 3 25.68 16.09 -23.68
N LEU A 4 25.06 15.93 -24.85
CA LEU A 4 23.65 16.28 -25.06
C LEU A 4 22.89 15.10 -25.66
N ALA A 5 23.13 13.88 -25.18
CA ALA A 5 22.17 12.82 -25.40
C ALA A 5 20.86 13.23 -24.70
N ALA A 6 19.80 13.42 -25.47
CA ALA A 6 18.51 13.87 -24.95
C ALA A 6 18.04 12.91 -23.86
N VAL A 7 17.92 13.41 -22.63
CA VAL A 7 17.37 12.63 -21.51
C VAL A 7 15.85 12.67 -21.64
N LYS A 8 15.24 11.49 -21.73
CA LYS A 8 13.80 11.32 -21.75
C LYS A 8 13.32 10.93 -20.37
N ARG A 9 12.31 11.65 -19.88
CA ARG A 9 11.63 11.33 -18.63
C ARG A 9 10.35 10.58 -18.94
N LEU A 10 10.12 9.49 -18.23
CA LEU A 10 8.90 8.70 -18.30
C LEU A 10 8.24 8.70 -16.91
N SER A 11 6.92 8.87 -16.85
CA SER A 11 6.15 8.48 -15.67
C SER A 11 5.85 6.98 -15.75
N ILE A 12 5.97 6.28 -14.63
CA ILE A 12 5.80 4.82 -14.53
C ILE A 12 4.71 4.52 -13.52
N SER A 13 3.67 3.79 -13.92
CA SER A 13 2.54 3.41 -13.08
C SER A 13 2.54 1.91 -12.76
N GLY A 14 2.06 1.55 -11.57
CA GLY A 14 1.92 0.15 -11.13
C GLY A 14 3.11 -0.42 -10.36
N MET A 15 4.17 0.35 -10.13
CA MET A 15 5.27 -0.05 -9.23
C MET A 15 4.79 -0.05 -7.77
N SER A 16 5.09 -1.10 -7.02
CA SER A 16 4.67 -1.25 -5.62
C SER A 16 5.76 -1.74 -4.67
N CYS A 17 6.95 -2.11 -5.17
CA CYS A 17 8.05 -2.54 -4.33
C CYS A 17 9.42 -2.17 -4.93
N ALA A 18 10.47 -2.23 -4.11
CA ALA A 18 11.84 -2.01 -4.56
C ALA A 18 12.29 -2.99 -5.66
N GLY A 19 11.73 -4.22 -5.70
CA GLY A 19 11.96 -5.17 -6.79
C GLY A 19 11.36 -4.75 -8.14
N CYS A 20 10.31 -3.92 -8.14
CA CYS A 20 9.74 -3.35 -9.37
C CYS A 20 10.74 -2.43 -10.07
N VAL A 21 11.53 -1.67 -9.29
CA VAL A 21 12.53 -0.73 -9.81
C VAL A 21 13.55 -1.47 -10.67
N ALA A 22 14.16 -2.52 -10.12
CA ALA A 22 15.15 -3.32 -10.84
C ALA A 22 14.56 -3.96 -12.10
N THR A 23 13.30 -4.40 -12.05
CA THR A 23 12.60 -5.00 -13.20
C THR A 23 12.41 -3.98 -14.32
N VAL A 24 11.89 -2.79 -14.01
CA VAL A 24 11.67 -1.71 -14.99
C VAL A 24 13.01 -1.17 -15.52
N GLU A 25 13.99 -0.97 -14.65
CA GLU A 25 15.32 -0.46 -15.02
C GLU A 25 16.03 -1.43 -15.97
N ASN A 26 15.99 -2.74 -15.68
CA ASN A 26 16.55 -3.75 -16.58
C ASN A 26 15.80 -3.82 -17.91
N ALA A 27 14.47 -3.70 -17.90
CA ALA A 27 13.68 -3.67 -19.13
C ALA A 27 14.07 -2.49 -20.03
N LEU A 28 14.27 -1.30 -19.44
CA LEU A 28 14.70 -0.09 -20.15
C LEU A 28 16.15 -0.20 -20.66
N LYS A 29 17.09 -0.71 -19.84
CA LYS A 29 18.50 -0.91 -20.23
C LYS A 29 18.66 -1.88 -21.41
N ASN A 30 17.75 -2.84 -21.56
CA ASN A 30 17.78 -3.81 -22.65
C ASN A 30 17.23 -3.26 -23.98
N VAL A 31 16.67 -2.05 -24.00
CA VAL A 31 16.18 -1.45 -25.25
C VAL A 31 17.37 -0.96 -26.09
N PRO A 32 17.51 -1.38 -27.36
CA PRO A 32 18.57 -0.89 -28.22
C PRO A 32 18.55 0.63 -28.37
N GLY A 33 19.72 1.26 -28.22
CA GLY A 33 19.86 2.73 -28.26
C GLY A 33 19.77 3.43 -26.91
N VAL A 34 19.49 2.71 -25.82
CA VAL A 34 19.62 3.20 -24.46
C VAL A 34 21.08 3.13 -24.01
N ALA A 35 21.63 4.26 -23.57
CA ALA A 35 22.97 4.33 -22.98
C ALA A 35 22.91 4.18 -21.45
N GLU A 36 21.91 4.80 -20.83
CA GLU A 36 21.69 4.75 -19.39
C GLU A 36 20.19 4.82 -19.11
N ALA A 37 19.71 4.05 -18.13
CA ALA A 37 18.36 4.17 -17.59
C ALA A 37 18.42 4.07 -16.08
N THR A 38 17.79 5.02 -15.41
CA THR A 38 17.64 5.06 -13.95
C THR A 38 16.16 5.19 -13.61
N VAL A 39 15.73 4.49 -12.57
CA VAL A 39 14.33 4.50 -12.14
C VAL A 39 14.26 4.99 -10.70
N ASN A 40 13.42 5.99 -10.44
CA ASN A 40 13.15 6.50 -9.12
C ASN A 40 11.80 5.97 -8.64
N PHE A 41 11.84 5.09 -7.63
CA PHE A 41 10.63 4.52 -7.03
C PHE A 41 9.76 5.58 -6.37
N ALA A 42 10.37 6.51 -5.62
CA ALA A 42 9.64 7.50 -4.84
C ALA A 42 8.85 8.46 -5.75
N GLU A 43 9.46 8.87 -6.87
CA GLU A 43 8.84 9.78 -7.83
C GLU A 43 8.00 9.07 -8.89
N HIS A 44 8.00 7.74 -8.94
CA HIS A 44 7.36 6.99 -10.03
C HIS A 44 7.84 7.46 -11.42
N THR A 45 9.12 7.77 -11.55
CA THR A 45 9.72 8.28 -12.79
C THR A 45 10.89 7.41 -13.24
N ALA A 46 11.14 7.38 -14.54
CA ALA A 46 12.36 6.85 -15.13
C ALA A 46 13.04 7.92 -15.98
N SER A 47 14.36 8.01 -15.87
CA SER A 47 15.20 8.89 -16.68
C SER A 47 16.06 8.03 -17.59
N VAL A 48 15.87 8.19 -18.90
CA VAL A 48 16.54 7.39 -19.92
C VAL A 48 17.38 8.30 -20.80
N ARG A 49 18.68 8.02 -20.87
CA ARG A 49 19.62 8.69 -21.77
C ARG A 49 19.89 7.78 -22.95
N GLY A 50 19.67 8.28 -24.17
CA GLY A 50 19.94 7.53 -25.38
C GLY A 50 19.17 8.05 -26.60
N GLU A 51 19.59 7.63 -27.78
CA GLU A 51 18.88 7.94 -29.03
C GLU A 51 17.81 6.89 -29.31
N VAL A 52 16.71 6.98 -28.58
CA VAL A 52 15.60 6.02 -28.70
C VAL A 52 14.24 6.73 -28.68
N ALA A 53 13.30 6.25 -29.48
CA ALA A 53 11.94 6.78 -29.51
C ALA A 53 11.19 6.38 -28.22
N ALA A 54 10.47 7.31 -27.62
CA ALA A 54 9.72 7.04 -26.39
C ALA A 54 8.67 5.91 -26.50
N PRO A 55 7.99 5.71 -27.65
CA PRO A 55 7.09 4.56 -27.82
C PRO A 55 7.77 3.20 -27.63
N LEU A 56 9.06 3.07 -27.97
CA LEU A 56 9.84 1.84 -27.75
C LEU A 56 10.15 1.63 -26.27
N LEU A 57 10.43 2.71 -25.54
CA LEU A 57 10.62 2.64 -24.09
C LEU A 57 9.32 2.28 -23.38
N ILE A 58 8.21 2.93 -23.74
CA ILE A 58 6.90 2.67 -23.16
C ILE A 58 6.47 1.22 -23.43
N SER A 59 6.73 0.69 -24.63
CA SER A 59 6.39 -0.70 -24.95
C SER A 59 7.24 -1.70 -24.15
N ALA A 60 8.53 -1.42 -23.93
CA ALA A 60 9.39 -2.25 -23.08
C ALA A 60 8.90 -2.28 -21.62
N VAL A 61 8.48 -1.13 -21.08
CA VAL A 61 7.90 -1.06 -19.72
C VAL A 61 6.58 -1.82 -19.64
N LYS A 62 5.72 -1.71 -20.66
CA LYS A 62 4.47 -2.50 -20.76
C LYS A 62 4.72 -4.00 -20.83
N GLN A 63 5.73 -4.44 -21.58
CA GLN A 63 6.12 -5.85 -21.61
C GLN A 63 6.65 -6.35 -20.26
N ALA A 64 7.28 -5.47 -19.48
CA ALA A 64 7.68 -5.76 -18.11
C ALA A 64 6.50 -5.78 -17.10
N GLY A 65 5.28 -5.46 -17.55
CA GLY A 65 4.06 -5.52 -16.74
C GLY A 65 3.66 -4.20 -16.06
N TYR A 66 4.21 -3.06 -16.50
CA TYR A 66 3.94 -1.74 -15.93
C TYR A 66 3.44 -0.76 -17.00
N ASP A 67 2.75 0.30 -16.60
CA ASP A 67 2.34 1.35 -17.54
C ASP A 67 3.35 2.50 -17.55
N ALA A 68 3.53 3.14 -18.70
CA ALA A 68 4.43 4.29 -18.83
C ALA A 68 3.89 5.35 -19.80
N ALA A 69 4.20 6.62 -19.52
CA ALA A 69 3.96 7.74 -20.42
C ALA A 69 5.20 8.66 -20.46
N GLU A 70 5.46 9.28 -21.61
CA GLU A 70 6.55 10.26 -21.75
C GLU A 70 6.12 11.60 -21.17
N LEU A 71 6.96 12.19 -20.32
CA LEU A 71 6.75 13.53 -19.76
C LEU A 71 7.37 14.55 -20.73
N ARG A 72 6.55 15.33 -21.42
CA ARG A 72 6.95 16.33 -22.42
C ARG A 72 6.68 17.75 -21.90
N GLY A 73 7.65 18.30 -21.17
CA GLY A 73 7.65 19.70 -20.79
C GLY A 73 6.96 19.98 -19.45
N ILE A 74 6.84 21.27 -19.12
CA ILE A 74 6.44 21.75 -17.80
C ILE A 74 4.96 21.44 -17.51
N ASP A 75 4.08 21.50 -18.51
CA ASP A 75 2.65 21.26 -18.32
C ASP A 75 2.38 19.82 -17.84
N ASP A 76 3.01 18.81 -18.46
CA ASP A 76 2.93 17.42 -18.03
C ASP A 76 3.48 17.19 -16.61
N GLU A 77 4.51 17.94 -16.21
CA GLU A 77 5.05 17.91 -14.85
C GLU A 77 4.06 18.51 -13.84
N THR A 78 3.43 19.64 -14.18
CA THR A 78 2.43 20.28 -13.29
C THR A 78 1.17 19.43 -13.11
N GLU A 79 0.69 18.76 -14.17
CA GLU A 79 -0.45 17.84 -14.07
C GLU A 79 -0.13 16.64 -13.18
N LYS A 80 1.08 16.09 -13.30
CA LYS A 80 1.57 15.00 -12.45
C LYS A 80 1.65 15.44 -10.98
N GLU A 81 2.24 16.60 -10.70
CA GLU A 81 2.33 17.15 -9.34
C GLU A 81 0.94 17.35 -8.71
N ALA A 82 -0.01 17.88 -9.48
CA ALA A 82 -1.38 18.06 -9.03
C ALA A 82 -2.07 16.71 -8.71
N ALA A 83 -1.87 15.70 -9.55
CA ALA A 83 -2.40 14.35 -9.35
C ALA A 83 -1.77 13.66 -8.13
N GLU A 84 -0.45 13.78 -7.95
CA GLU A 84 0.28 13.28 -6.78
C GLU A 84 -0.21 13.94 -5.49
N PHE A 85 -0.44 15.25 -5.51
CA PHE A 85 -0.94 15.97 -4.35
C PHE A 85 -2.38 15.56 -3.99
N ALA A 86 -3.23 15.32 -4.99
CA ALA A 86 -4.57 14.78 -4.79
C ALA A 86 -4.53 13.36 -4.20
N HIS A 87 -3.60 12.52 -4.68
CA HIS A 87 -3.38 11.18 -4.14
C HIS A 87 -2.90 11.22 -2.69
N TYR A 88 -1.89 12.06 -2.39
CA TYR A 88 -1.37 12.26 -1.05
C TYR A 88 -2.45 12.71 -0.06
N ARG A 89 -3.30 13.67 -0.46
CA ARG A 89 -4.47 14.10 0.33
C ARG A 89 -5.46 12.96 0.55
N ALA A 90 -5.66 12.07 -0.42
CA ALA A 90 -6.50 10.90 -0.24
C ALA A 90 -5.89 9.91 0.79
N LEU A 91 -4.58 9.72 0.78
CA LEU A 91 -3.86 8.92 1.78
C LEU A 91 -4.01 9.51 3.18
N LEU A 92 -3.81 10.82 3.33
CA LEU A 92 -3.99 11.49 4.64
C LEU A 92 -5.42 11.34 5.18
N ARG A 93 -6.44 11.40 4.31
CA ARG A 93 -7.83 11.13 4.73
C ARG A 93 -8.03 9.69 5.19
N LYS A 94 -7.47 8.71 4.47
CA LYS A 94 -7.53 7.29 4.88
C LYS A 94 -6.83 7.06 6.20
N PHE A 95 -5.64 7.65 6.38
CA PHE A 95 -4.91 7.63 7.63
C PHE A 95 -5.72 8.26 8.77
N ALA A 96 -6.32 9.43 8.55
CA ALA A 96 -7.15 10.08 9.57
C ALA A 96 -8.35 9.23 9.99
N VAL A 97 -9.00 8.55 9.04
CA VAL A 97 -10.10 7.61 9.34
C VAL A 97 -9.61 6.40 10.15
N ALA A 98 -8.47 5.81 9.79
CA ALA A 98 -7.88 4.71 10.55
C ALA A 98 -7.48 5.15 11.97
N ALA A 99 -6.78 6.28 12.08
CA ALA A 99 -6.36 6.86 13.35
C ALA A 99 -7.55 7.21 14.26
N ALA A 100 -8.69 7.62 13.71
CA ALA A 100 -9.89 7.90 14.49
C ALA A 100 -10.47 6.65 15.19
N VAL A 101 -10.16 5.44 14.70
CA VAL A 101 -10.54 4.18 15.33
C VAL A 101 -9.40 3.62 16.18
N GLY A 102 -8.19 3.55 15.62
CA GLY A 102 -7.04 2.93 16.29
C GLY A 102 -6.51 3.76 17.48
N LEU A 103 -6.40 5.08 17.34
CA LEU A 103 -5.80 5.93 18.38
C LEU A 103 -6.61 5.92 19.69
N PRO A 104 -7.96 6.06 19.68
CA PRO A 104 -8.73 5.95 20.92
C PRO A 104 -8.59 4.58 21.58
N LEU A 105 -8.59 3.49 20.81
CA LEU A 105 -8.42 2.13 21.37
C LEU A 105 -7.03 1.96 21.97
N PHE A 106 -5.99 2.37 21.26
CA PHE A 106 -4.59 2.32 21.72
C PHE A 106 -4.36 3.09 23.02
N VAL A 107 -5.05 4.23 23.21
CA VAL A 107 -4.94 5.04 24.44
C VAL A 107 -5.84 4.53 25.55
N ALA A 108 -7.06 4.10 25.24
CA ALA A 108 -8.05 3.71 26.24
C ALA A 108 -7.78 2.33 26.86
N ASP A 109 -7.19 1.40 26.08
CA ASP A 109 -6.95 0.03 26.54
C ASP A 109 -5.94 -0.04 27.71
N PRO A 110 -4.76 0.61 27.68
CA PRO A 110 -3.83 0.61 28.81
C PRO A 110 -4.35 1.36 30.06
N LEU A 111 -5.32 2.25 29.88
CA LEU A 111 -5.94 3.02 30.96
C LEU A 111 -7.12 2.28 31.62
N ASP A 112 -7.45 1.07 31.14
CA ASP A 112 -8.59 0.26 31.59
C ASP A 112 -9.93 1.03 31.48
N TRP A 113 -10.04 1.90 30.47
CA TRP A 113 -11.22 2.76 30.25
C TRP A 113 -12.28 2.08 29.36
N LEU A 114 -11.94 0.94 28.77
CA LEU A 114 -12.80 0.15 27.90
C LEU A 114 -13.61 -0.87 28.70
N PRO A 115 -14.85 -1.20 28.27
CA PRO A 115 -15.67 -2.16 28.97
C PRO A 115 -15.11 -3.58 28.88
N HIS A 116 -15.15 -4.34 29.98
CA HIS A 116 -14.72 -5.75 29.96
C HIS A 116 -15.60 -6.60 29.03
N LEU A 117 -14.95 -7.42 28.20
CA LEU A 117 -15.61 -8.29 27.20
C LEU A 117 -16.67 -9.23 27.79
N ALA A 118 -16.51 -9.68 29.03
CA ALA A 118 -17.41 -10.66 29.67
C ALA A 118 -18.74 -10.05 30.20
N THR A 119 -19.02 -8.79 29.88
CA THR A 119 -20.23 -8.08 30.30
C THR A 119 -21.19 -7.87 29.12
N PRO A 120 -22.53 -7.89 29.34
CA PRO A 120 -23.50 -7.58 28.28
C PRO A 120 -23.22 -6.27 27.50
N PRO A 121 -22.90 -5.12 28.15
CA PRO A 121 -22.52 -3.91 27.41
C PRO A 121 -21.17 -4.05 26.68
N GLY A 122 -20.24 -4.83 27.22
CA GLY A 122 -18.95 -5.11 26.60
C GLY A 122 -19.08 -5.80 25.25
N TYR A 123 -19.92 -6.84 25.14
CA TYR A 123 -20.15 -7.53 23.86
C TYR A 123 -20.64 -6.60 22.75
N VAL A 124 -21.57 -5.70 23.08
CA VAL A 124 -22.12 -4.73 22.12
C VAL A 124 -21.02 -3.75 21.69
N PHE A 125 -20.29 -3.19 22.65
CA PHE A 125 -19.18 -2.28 22.39
C PHE A 125 -18.11 -2.91 21.48
N TRP A 126 -17.62 -4.09 21.84
CA TRP A 126 -16.56 -4.76 21.10
C TRP A 126 -17.01 -5.30 19.74
N SER A 127 -18.29 -5.63 19.57
CA SER A 127 -18.86 -5.93 18.26
C SER A 127 -18.88 -4.69 17.36
N ALA A 128 -19.26 -3.53 17.91
CA ALA A 128 -19.24 -2.27 17.17
C ALA A 128 -17.81 -1.85 16.79
N VAL A 129 -16.86 -1.99 17.72
CA VAL A 129 -15.43 -1.79 17.45
C VAL A 129 -14.95 -2.73 16.36
N GLY A 130 -15.27 -4.02 16.43
CA GLY A 130 -14.89 -4.99 15.41
C GLY A 130 -15.41 -4.64 14.02
N LEU A 131 -16.66 -4.15 13.91
CA LEU A 131 -17.21 -3.66 12.65
C LEU A 131 -16.51 -2.38 12.17
N ALA A 132 -16.19 -1.45 13.07
CA ALA A 132 -15.45 -0.23 12.74
C ALA A 132 -14.03 -0.56 12.25
N THR A 133 -13.32 -1.46 12.92
CA THR A 133 -12.00 -1.94 12.50
C THR A 133 -12.08 -2.66 11.16
N LEU A 134 -13.11 -3.49 10.92
CA LEU A 134 -13.32 -4.12 9.62
C LEU A 134 -13.50 -3.08 8.51
N PHE A 135 -14.27 -2.03 8.77
CA PHE A 135 -14.43 -0.92 7.83
C PHE A 135 -13.08 -0.25 7.53
N VAL A 136 -12.25 0.01 8.53
CA VAL A 136 -10.91 0.57 8.36
C VAL A 136 -10.02 -0.35 7.51
N LEU A 137 -10.01 -1.65 7.82
CA LEU A 137 -9.24 -2.65 7.06
C LEU A 137 -9.66 -2.72 5.59
N VAL A 138 -10.95 -2.56 5.29
CA VAL A 138 -11.45 -2.56 3.92
C VAL A 138 -11.18 -1.22 3.21
N TYR A 139 -11.44 -0.09 3.87
CA TYR A 139 -11.37 1.24 3.26
C TYR A 139 -9.93 1.77 3.15
N ALA A 140 -9.19 1.76 4.25
CA ALA A 140 -7.80 2.22 4.29
C ALA A 140 -6.84 1.09 3.90
N GLY A 141 -7.00 -0.08 4.54
CA GLY A 141 -6.11 -1.23 4.40
C GLY A 141 -6.33 -2.10 3.15
N GLY A 142 -7.43 -1.93 2.42
CA GLY A 142 -7.87 -2.91 1.41
C GLY A 142 -6.89 -3.12 0.26
N HIS A 143 -6.01 -2.14 0.00
CA HIS A 143 -4.95 -2.28 -0.99
C HIS A 143 -3.87 -3.30 -0.58
N PHE A 144 -3.52 -3.38 0.71
CA PHE A 144 -2.59 -4.38 1.24
C PHE A 144 -3.13 -5.79 1.06
N PHE A 145 -4.42 -6.04 1.33
CA PHE A 145 -5.02 -7.37 1.13
C PHE A 145 -5.03 -7.80 -0.34
N ARG A 146 -5.30 -6.87 -1.27
CA ARG A 146 -5.21 -7.15 -2.71
C ARG A 146 -3.77 -7.41 -3.15
N GLY A 147 -2.81 -6.61 -2.64
CA GLY A 147 -1.38 -6.79 -2.90
C GLY A 147 -0.86 -8.12 -2.38
N ALA A 148 -1.22 -8.47 -1.14
CA ALA A 148 -0.90 -9.75 -0.50
C ALA A 148 -1.43 -10.93 -1.32
N TRP A 149 -2.68 -10.86 -1.80
CA TRP A 149 -3.26 -11.92 -2.63
C TRP A 149 -2.55 -12.10 -3.97
N LYS A 150 -2.16 -11.00 -4.61
CA LYS A 150 -1.33 -11.05 -5.82
C LYS A 150 0.04 -11.67 -5.54
N SER A 151 0.70 -11.24 -4.47
CA SER A 151 2.01 -11.76 -4.07
C SER A 151 1.96 -13.26 -3.75
N PHE A 152 0.91 -13.69 -3.04
CA PHE A 152 0.66 -15.09 -2.71
C PHE A 152 0.49 -15.94 -3.98
N ARG A 153 -0.32 -15.50 -4.95
CA ARG A 153 -0.47 -16.21 -6.24
C ARG A 153 0.84 -16.27 -7.02
N ALA A 154 1.67 -15.24 -6.90
CA ALA A 154 3.00 -15.18 -7.49
C ALA A 154 4.06 -15.96 -6.69
N HIS A 155 3.69 -16.70 -5.64
CA HIS A 155 4.59 -17.46 -4.76
C HIS A 155 5.72 -16.61 -4.15
N ASN A 156 5.41 -15.33 -3.88
CA ASN A 156 6.33 -14.37 -3.28
C ASN A 156 5.73 -13.80 -1.98
N ALA A 157 6.59 -13.35 -1.07
CA ALA A 157 6.21 -12.63 0.14
C ALA A 157 6.80 -11.21 0.10
N ASN A 158 5.99 -10.23 0.50
CA ASN A 158 6.36 -8.81 0.52
C ASN A 158 5.71 -8.08 1.71
N MET A 159 5.89 -6.75 1.79
CA MET A 159 5.34 -5.95 2.88
C MET A 159 3.81 -6.06 2.98
N ASP A 160 3.10 -6.09 1.84
CA ASP A 160 1.64 -6.24 1.81
C ASP A 160 1.21 -7.57 2.44
N THR A 161 1.92 -8.67 2.16
CA THR A 161 1.62 -9.97 2.78
C THR A 161 1.77 -9.95 4.30
N LEU A 162 2.81 -9.28 4.82
CA LEU A 162 3.03 -9.17 6.25
C LEU A 162 1.93 -8.35 6.93
N ILE A 163 1.59 -7.19 6.37
CA ILE A 163 0.55 -6.30 6.91
C ILE A 163 -0.82 -6.98 6.89
N ALA A 164 -1.19 -7.57 5.75
CA ALA A 164 -2.49 -8.23 5.59
C ALA A 164 -2.63 -9.44 6.53
N LEU A 165 -1.57 -10.22 6.70
CA LEU A 165 -1.58 -11.36 7.62
C LEU A 165 -1.68 -10.91 9.08
N GLY A 166 -0.86 -9.95 9.51
CA GLY A 166 -0.85 -9.47 10.89
C GLY A 166 -2.17 -8.83 11.32
N THR A 167 -2.62 -7.82 10.57
CA THR A 167 -3.88 -7.10 10.87
C THR A 167 -5.11 -7.99 10.69
N GLY A 168 -5.09 -8.86 9.68
CA GLY A 168 -6.16 -9.84 9.45
C GLY A 168 -6.25 -10.87 10.58
N ALA A 169 -5.13 -11.43 11.03
CA ALA A 169 -5.11 -12.38 12.14
C ALA A 169 -5.59 -11.75 13.45
N ALA A 170 -5.13 -10.54 13.76
CA ALA A 170 -5.57 -9.79 14.93
C ALA A 170 -7.09 -9.55 14.91
N TRP A 171 -7.64 -9.11 13.78
CA TRP A 171 -9.08 -8.89 13.65
C TRP A 171 -9.90 -10.18 13.76
N VAL A 172 -9.49 -11.25 13.06
CA VAL A 172 -10.19 -12.54 13.09
C VAL A 172 -10.20 -13.13 14.50
N TYR A 173 -9.06 -13.13 15.17
CA TYR A 173 -8.96 -13.60 16.55
C TYR A 173 -9.89 -12.81 17.47
N SER A 174 -9.85 -11.47 17.38
CA SER A 174 -10.67 -10.59 18.21
C SER A 174 -12.16 -10.81 17.99
N MET A 175 -12.60 -10.97 16.74
CA MET A 175 -13.99 -11.30 16.43
C MET A 175 -14.40 -12.68 16.96
N LEU A 176 -13.52 -13.68 16.92
CA LEU A 176 -13.80 -14.99 17.50
C LEU A 176 -14.00 -14.91 19.02
N VAL A 177 -13.17 -14.13 19.72
CA VAL A 177 -13.32 -13.91 21.17
C VAL A 177 -14.65 -13.20 21.48
N VAL A 178 -15.06 -12.22 20.66
CA VAL A 178 -16.29 -11.45 20.86
C VAL A 178 -17.55 -12.28 20.57
N ILE A 179 -17.59 -13.01 19.44
CA ILE A 179 -18.78 -13.77 19.01
C ILE A 179 -18.90 -15.10 19.78
N PHE A 180 -17.76 -15.75 20.04
CA PHE A 180 -17.70 -17.08 20.65
C PHE A 180 -16.82 -17.07 21.90
N PRO A 181 -17.19 -16.35 22.98
CA PRO A 181 -16.35 -16.27 24.18
C PRO A 181 -16.13 -17.64 24.86
N GLY A 182 -17.01 -18.62 24.61
CA GLY A 182 -16.92 -19.96 25.18
C GLY A 182 -15.80 -20.84 24.63
N ILE A 183 -15.28 -20.56 23.41
CA ILE A 183 -14.20 -21.37 22.82
C ILE A 183 -12.81 -20.96 23.31
N VAL A 184 -12.69 -19.76 23.88
CA VAL A 184 -11.41 -19.21 24.36
C VAL A 184 -11.38 -19.27 25.89
N PRO A 185 -10.31 -19.82 26.50
CA PRO A 185 -10.10 -19.79 27.95
C PRO A 185 -10.21 -18.36 28.48
N SER A 186 -10.78 -18.17 29.67
CA SER A 186 -10.98 -16.84 30.27
C SER A 186 -9.71 -15.99 30.35
N LEU A 187 -8.55 -16.63 30.56
CA LEU A 187 -7.24 -15.97 30.61
C LEU A 187 -6.77 -15.38 29.27
N ALA A 188 -7.34 -15.81 28.14
CA ALA A 188 -6.93 -15.40 26.80
C ALA A 188 -7.99 -14.54 26.08
N ARG A 189 -9.05 -14.11 26.76
CA ARG A 189 -10.13 -13.29 26.18
C ARG A 189 -9.78 -11.81 26.12
N HIS A 190 -8.69 -11.49 25.43
CA HIS A 190 -8.34 -10.12 25.07
C HIS A 190 -8.61 -9.89 23.58
N ALA A 191 -9.18 -8.74 23.23
CA ALA A 191 -9.41 -8.37 21.85
C ALA A 191 -8.26 -7.46 21.40
N TYR A 192 -7.72 -7.72 20.22
CA TYR A 192 -6.58 -7.02 19.61
C TYR A 192 -7.02 -6.11 18.45
N PHE A 193 -8.15 -5.42 18.60
CA PHE A 193 -8.66 -4.54 17.53
C PHE A 193 -7.81 -3.29 17.36
N GLU A 194 -7.16 -2.82 18.42
CA GLU A 194 -6.17 -1.75 18.44
C GLU A 194 -4.92 -2.09 17.64
N ALA A 195 -4.50 -3.36 17.62
CA ALA A 195 -3.37 -3.81 16.80
C ALA A 195 -3.74 -3.95 15.31
N ALA A 196 -5.03 -4.11 15.00
CA ALA A 196 -5.53 -4.26 13.63
C ALA A 196 -5.93 -2.92 12.97
N ALA A 197 -6.37 -1.94 13.75
CA ALA A 197 -6.96 -0.67 13.29
C ALA A 197 -5.93 0.37 12.82
#